data_AF-A0A959Y7S9-F1
#
_entry.id   AF-A0A959Y7S9-F1
#
_cell.length_a   1.000
_cell.length_b   1.000
_cell.length_c   1.000
_cell.angle_alpha   90.00
_cell.angle_beta   90.00
_cell.angle_gamma   90.00
#
_symmetry.space_group_name_H-M   'P 1'
#
loop_
_entity.id
_entity.type
_entity.pdbx_description
1 polymer ?
#
loop_
_entity_poly.entity_id
_entity_poly.type
_entity_poly.pdbx_seq_one_letter_code
_entity_poly.pdbx_strand_id
1 'polypeptide(L)' 'MLFNSIDFAVFLPLVFLIHWGLGRSFKAQNAFLLLASMVFYGWWDWRYLGLVGFSALVDYVVGL' A
#
# COMPACT_ATOMS: atom_id res chain seq x y z
N MET A 1 -6.99 -5.56 -6.70
CA MET A 1 -6.37 -6.59 -7.56
C MET A 1 -6.65 -7.93 -6.92
N LEU A 2 -7.01 -8.96 -7.68
CA LEU A 2 -7.15 -10.32 -7.12
C LEU A 2 -5.78 -11.00 -7.08
N PHE A 3 -5.50 -11.82 -6.07
CA PHE A 3 -4.19 -12.48 -5.94
C PHE A 3 -3.85 -13.40 -7.13
N ASN A 4 -4.86 -13.98 -7.78
CA ASN A 4 -4.69 -14.82 -8.97
C ASN A 4 -4.78 -14.05 -10.30
N SER A 5 -4.70 -12.71 -10.27
CA SER A 5 -4.76 -11.88 -11.49
C SER A 5 -3.36 -11.53 -12.01
N ILE A 6 -3.26 -11.30 -13.32
CA ILE A 6 -2.03 -10.81 -13.96
C ILE A 6 -1.63 -9.45 -13.37
N ASP A 7 -2.60 -8.59 -13.05
CA ASP A 7 -2.36 -7.30 -12.40
C ASP A 7 -1.52 -7.46 -11.12
N PHE A 8 -1.89 -8.43 -10.26
CA PHE A 8 -1.13 -8.70 -9.03
C PHE A 8 0.25 -9.30 -9.31
N ALA A 9 0.35 -10.20 -10.29
CA ALA A 9 1.61 -10.81 -10.69
C ALA A 9 2.64 -9.79 -11.21
N VAL A 10 2.19 -8.69 -11.82
CA VAL A 10 3.05 -7.57 -12.23
C VAL A 10 3.26 -6.58 -11.09
N PHE A 11 2.21 -6.26 -10.33
CA PHE A 11 2.26 -5.29 -9.24
C PHE A 11 3.29 -5.65 -8.16
N LEU A 12 3.30 -6.91 -7.71
CA LEU A 12 4.16 -7.35 -6.63
C LEU A 12 5.67 -7.20 -6.93
N PRO A 13 6.22 -7.73 -8.04
CA PRO A 13 7.63 -7.54 -8.37
C PRO A 13 7.96 -6.06 -8.63
N LEU A 14 7.05 -5.30 -9.23
CA LEU A 14 7.26 -3.86 -9.46
C LEU A 14 7.42 -3.09 -8.13
N VAL A 15 6.49 -3.29 -7.19
CA VAL A 15 6.54 -2.66 -5.86
C VAL A 15 7.79 -3.09 -5.12
N PHE A 16 8.13 -4.38 -5.17
CA PHE A 16 9.33 -4.90 -4.51
C PHE A 16 10.62 -4.23 -5.03
N LEU A 17 10.79 -4.14 -6.36
CA LEU A 17 11.98 -3.54 -6.96
C LEU A 17 12.10 -2.04 -6.65
N ILE A 18 10.99 -1.30 -6.68
CA ILE A 18 10.99 0.13 -6.35
C ILE A 18 11.30 0.33 -4.87
N HIS A 19 10.70 -0.47 -3.98
CA HIS A 19 10.98 -0.41 -2.55
C HIS A 19 12.47 -0.67 -2.25
N TRP A 20 13.05 -1.69 -2.88
CA TRP A 20 14.48 -1.99 -2.76
C TRP A 20 15.36 -0.84 -3.29
N GLY A 21 14.97 -0.23 -4.42
CA GLY A 21 15.66 0.93 -5.00
C GLY A 21 15.62 2.19 -4.10
N LEU A 22 14.57 2.35 -3.30
CA LEU A 22 14.44 3.42 -2.30
C LEU A 22 15.28 3.19 -1.03
N GLY A 23 16.05 2.09 -0.97
CA GLY A 23 16.88 1.57 0.13
C GLY A 23 17.68 2.58 0.99
N ARG A 24 17.87 3.82 0.52
CA ARG A 24 18.62 4.88 1.21
C ARG A 24 17.82 5.74 2.17
N SER A 25 16.48 5.71 2.11
CA SER A 25 15.63 6.51 3.01
C SER A 25 14.46 5.68 3.54
N PHE A 26 14.49 5.38 4.84
CA PHE A 26 13.40 4.68 5.53
C PHE A 26 12.07 5.42 5.40
N LYS A 27 12.09 6.75 5.45
CA LYS A 27 10.88 7.57 5.27
C LYS A 27 10.30 7.41 3.86
N ALA A 28 11.16 7.41 2.83
CA ALA A 28 10.72 7.25 1.45
C ALA A 28 10.17 5.84 1.17
N GLN A 29 10.82 4.81 1.73
CA GLN A 29 10.33 3.43 1.64
C GLN A 29 8.95 3.25 2.28
N ASN A 30 8.76 3.76 3.50
CA ASN A 30 7.48 3.64 4.21
C ASN A 30 6.38 4.44 3.50
N ALA A 31 6.68 5.66 3.03
CA ALA A 31 5.73 6.44 2.24
C ALA A 31 5.33 5.72 0.94
N PHE A 32 6.30 5.12 0.24
CA PHE A 32 6.04 4.34 -0.96
C PHE A 32 5.17 3.11 -0.68
N LEU A 33 5.47 2.35 0.38
CA LEU A 33 4.65 1.19 0.77
C LEU A 33 3.23 1.61 1.14
N LEU A 34 3.06 2.76 1.83
CA LEU A 34 1.75 3.30 2.15
C LEU A 34 0.95 3.59 0.86
N LEU A 35 1.56 4.28 -0.11
CA LEU A 35 0.94 4.57 -1.41
C LEU A 35 0.63 3.28 -2.19
N ALA A 36 1.56 2.33 -2.23
CA ALA A 36 1.35 1.04 -2.88
C ALA A 36 0.16 0.29 -2.24
N SER A 37 0.02 0.33 -0.92
CA SER A 37 -1.13 -0.27 -0.23
C SER A 37 -2.45 0.40 -0.63
N MET A 38 -2.48 1.73 -0.76
CA MET A 38 -3.67 2.46 -1.21
C MET A 38 -4.03 2.10 -2.65
N VAL A 39 -3.05 1.93 -3.54
CA VAL A 39 -3.30 1.47 -4.92
C VAL A 39 -3.87 0.05 -4.91
N PHE A 40 -3.30 -0.86 -4.12
CA PHE A 40 -3.76 -2.25 -4.05
C PHE A 40 -5.22 -2.37 -3.56
N TYR A 41 -5.54 -1.69 -2.46
CA TYR A 41 -6.90 -1.67 -1.89
C TYR A 41 -7.88 -0.90 -2.77
N GLY A 42 -7.45 0.22 -3.36
CA GLY A 42 -8.28 1.08 -4.21
C GLY A 42 -8.63 0.45 -5.56
N TRP A 43 -7.87 -0.55 -5.99
CA TRP A 43 -8.08 -1.24 -7.27
C TRP A 43 -9.41 -2.00 -7.36
N TRP A 44 -10.00 -2.38 -6.23
CA TRP A 44 -11.32 -3.01 -6.21
C TRP A 44 -12.42 -1.96 -6.23
N ASP A 45 -12.38 -1.04 -5.27
CA ASP A 45 -13.29 0.10 -5.19
C ASP A 45 -12.72 1.16 -4.25
N TRP A 46 -12.41 2.33 -4.83
CA TRP A 46 -11.77 3.44 -4.14
C TRP A 46 -12.61 4.03 -3.01
N ARG A 47 -13.93 3.81 -2.98
CA ARG A 47 -14.83 4.30 -1.92
C ARG A 47 -14.46 3.73 -0.56
N TYR A 48 -13.91 2.51 -0.51
CA TYR A 48 -13.48 1.88 0.74
C TYR A 48 -12.13 2.40 1.24
N LEU A 49 -11.38 3.18 0.46
CA LEU A 49 -10.11 3.76 0.91
C LEU A 49 -10.30 4.71 2.09
N GLY A 50 -11.40 5.46 2.11
CA GLY A 50 -11.74 6.31 3.24
C GLY A 50 -11.93 5.51 4.53
N LEU A 51 -12.60 4.36 4.44
CA LEU A 51 -12.82 3.46 5.57
C LEU A 51 -11.50 2.82 6.07
N VAL A 52 -10.66 2.35 5.15
CA VAL A 52 -9.34 1.79 5.48
C VAL A 52 -8.44 2.85 6.13
N GLY A 53 -8.40 4.06 5.57
CA GLY A 53 -7.62 5.18 6.12
C GLY A 53 -8.13 5.61 7.49
N PHE A 54 -9.46 5.67 7.68
CA PHE A 54 -10.07 5.98 8.96
C PHE A 54 -9.75 4.90 10.02
N SER A 55 -9.90 3.62 9.69
CA SER A 55 -9.53 2.51 10.58
C SER A 55 -8.07 2.60 10.98
N ALA A 56 -7.16 2.74 10.01
CA ALA A 56 -5.73 2.83 10.27
C ALA A 56 -5.37 4.01 11.18
N LEU A 57 -6.06 5.16 11.01
CA LEU A 57 -5.89 6.31 11.88
C LEU A 57 -6.38 6.04 13.30
N VAL A 58 -7.58 5.46 13.46
CA VAL A 58 -8.13 5.11 14.77
C VAL A 58 -7.23 4.10 15.48
N ASP A 59 -6.81 3.04 14.79
CA ASP A 59 -5.91 2.01 15.30
C ASP A 59 -4.58 2.61 15.76
N TYR A 60 -4.02 3.54 14.98
CA TYR A 60 -2.80 4.25 15.32
C TYR A 60 -2.96 5.14 16.57
N VAL A 61 -4.08 5.86 16.69
CA VAL A 61 -4.36 6.75 17.83
C VAL A 61 -4.61 5.95 19.11
N VAL A 62 -5.34 4.84 19.02
CA VAL A 62 -5.64 3.98 20.19
C VAL A 62 -4.41 3.20 20.63
N GLY A 63 -3.51 2.84 19.70
CA GLY A 63 -2.28 2.13 20.00
C GLY A 63 -1.13 3.01 20.53
N LEU A 64 -1.30 4.33 20.56
CA LEU A 64 -0.34 5.30 21.10
C LEU A 64 -0.57 5.53 22.60
#